data_AF-A0A9E3A653-F1
#
_entry.id   AF-A0A9E3A653-F1
#
_cell.length_a   1.000
_cell.length_b   1.000
_cell.length_c   1.000
_cell.angle_alpha   90.00
_cell.angle_beta   90.00
_cell.angle_gamma   90.00
#
_symmetry.space_group_name_H-M   'P 1'
#
loop_
_entity.id
_entity.type
_entity.pdbx_description
1 polymer ?
#
loop_
_entity_poly.entity_id
_entity_poly.type
_entity_poly.pdbx_seq_one_letter_code
_entity_poly.pdbx_strand_id
1 'polypeptide(L)'
;MRALRPYILIIVLLATWEIAARSGLWSPLLFPSLERIGKELWLFVSRADGWWQAWVSLYRTFGGFALAAIAGVALGMLMGRSEFMAKLLDPLFSGTYA
;
A
#
# COMPACT_ATOMS: atom_id res chain seq x y z
N MET A 1 -2.76 -0.35 -36.51
CA MET A 1 -2.05 0.78 -35.87
C MET A 1 -2.70 1.29 -34.56
N ARG A 2 -3.96 0.96 -34.22
CA ARG A 2 -4.62 1.43 -32.97
C ARG A 2 -4.03 0.86 -31.66
N ALA A 3 -3.39 -0.31 -31.69
CA ALA A 3 -2.84 -0.97 -30.51
C ALA A 3 -1.52 -0.38 -29.97
N LEU A 4 -0.82 0.46 -30.74
CA LEU A 4 0.47 1.08 -30.34
C LEU A 4 0.32 2.40 -29.60
N ARG A 5 -0.84 3.06 -29.73
CA ARG A 5 -1.14 4.34 -29.08
C ARG A 5 -0.96 4.32 -27.54
N PRO A 6 -1.41 3.29 -26.79
CA PRO A 6 -1.21 3.29 -25.33
C PRO A 6 0.27 3.18 -24.94
N TYR A 7 1.06 2.40 -25.67
CA TYR A 7 2.50 2.26 -25.39
C TYR A 7 3.27 3.55 -25.64
N ILE A 8 2.92 4.31 -26.67
CA ILE A 8 3.55 5.62 -26.95
C ILE A 8 3.31 6.57 -25.76
N LEU A 9 2.10 6.62 -25.22
CA LEU A 9 1.80 7.46 -24.06
C LEU A 9 2.64 7.06 -22.84
N ILE A 10 2.78 5.75 -22.57
CA ILE A 10 3.60 5.25 -21.46
C ILE A 10 5.06 5.63 -21.67
N ILE A 11 5.61 5.43 -22.87
CA ILE A 11 7.01 5.76 -23.18
C ILE A 11 7.25 7.26 -23.02
N VAL A 12 6.35 8.11 -23.54
CA VAL A 12 6.44 9.57 -23.37
C VAL A 12 6.41 9.94 -21.91
N LEU A 13 5.49 9.38 -21.12
CA LEU A 13 5.40 9.63 -19.68
C LEU A 13 6.69 9.23 -18.95
N LEU A 14 7.22 8.05 -19.23
CA LEU A 14 8.47 7.56 -18.62
C LEU A 14 9.67 8.41 -19.04
N ALA A 15 9.73 8.85 -20.29
CA ALA A 15 10.79 9.75 -20.76
C ALA A 15 10.70 11.12 -20.08
N THR A 16 9.50 11.71 -19.98
CA THR A 16 9.30 12.96 -19.25
C THR A 16 9.65 12.82 -17.77
N TRP A 17 9.28 11.70 -17.14
CA TRP A 17 9.65 11.38 -15.77
C TRP A 17 11.18 11.33 -15.60
N GLU A 18 11.88 10.61 -16.47
CA GLU A 18 13.33 10.45 -16.38
C GLU A 18 14.07 11.78 -16.57
N ILE A 19 13.60 12.60 -17.52
CA ILE A 19 14.12 13.95 -17.73
C ILE A 19 13.89 14.80 -16.47
N ALA A 20 12.69 14.78 -15.90
CA ALA A 20 12.38 15.52 -14.67
C ALA A 20 13.22 15.03 -13.48
N ALA A 21 13.41 13.72 -13.32
CA ALA A 21 14.22 13.14 -12.25
C ALA A 21 15.71 13.47 -12.38
N ARG A 22 16.23 13.57 -13.61
CA ARG A 22 17.64 13.94 -13.86
C ARG A 22 17.86 15.45 -13.94
N SER A 23 16.81 16.26 -14.02
CA SER A 23 16.90 17.72 -14.16
C SER A 23 17.53 18.43 -12.94
N GLY A 24 17.60 17.77 -11.78
CA GLY A 24 18.09 18.35 -10.54
C GLY A 24 17.11 19.33 -9.87
N LEU A 25 15.92 19.54 -10.43
CA LEU A 25 14.87 20.39 -9.87
C LEU A 25 14.27 19.81 -8.58
N TRP A 26 14.32 18.49 -8.43
CA TRP A 26 13.70 17.75 -7.32
C TRP A 26 14.77 17.00 -6.54
N SER A 27 14.56 16.86 -5.22
CA SER A 27 15.42 16.02 -4.40
C SER A 27 15.36 14.58 -4.92
N PRO A 28 16.52 13.93 -5.19
CA PRO A 28 16.53 12.55 -5.69
C PRO A 28 15.95 11.51 -4.72
N LEU A 29 15.71 11.91 -3.46
CA LEU A 29 14.97 11.12 -2.47
C LEU A 29 13.45 11.15 -2.74
N LEU A 30 12.93 12.30 -3.17
CA LEU A 30 11.50 12.47 -3.46
C LEU A 30 11.16 12.07 -4.89
N PHE A 31 12.10 12.25 -5.82
CA PHE A 31 11.89 12.00 -7.24
C PHE A 31 13.08 11.23 -7.86
N PRO A 32 13.22 9.93 -7.54
CA PRO A 32 14.31 9.12 -8.05
C PRO A 32 14.16 8.83 -9.56
N SER A 33 15.30 8.67 -10.25
CA SER A 33 15.31 8.25 -11.65
C SER A 33 14.86 6.79 -11.80
N LEU A 34 14.33 6.45 -12.98
CA LEU A 34 13.92 5.09 -13.34
C LEU A 34 15.07 4.11 -13.21
N GLU A 35 16.30 4.53 -13.54
CA GLU A 35 17.51 3.72 -13.35
C GLU A 35 17.72 3.34 -11.88
N ARG A 36 17.56 4.30 -10.94
CA ARG A 36 17.72 4.04 -9.51
C ARG A 36 16.62 3.13 -8.99
N ILE A 37 15.38 3.37 -9.42
CA ILE A 37 14.24 2.51 -9.08
C ILE A 37 14.52 1.07 -9.55
N GLY A 38 14.93 0.89 -10.81
CA GLY A 38 15.24 -0.43 -11.35
C GLY A 38 16.39 -1.13 -10.63
N LYS A 39 17.45 -0.39 -10.29
CA LYS A 39 18.59 -0.92 -9.53
C LYS A 39 18.20 -1.38 -8.13
N GLU A 40 17.43 -0.57 -7.40
CA GLU A 40 16.96 -0.92 -6.06
C GLU A 40 15.99 -2.10 -6.10
N LEU A 41 15.07 -2.15 -7.08
CA LEU A 41 14.20 -3.30 -7.29
C LEU A 41 15.01 -4.58 -7.57
N TRP A 42 16.05 -4.49 -8.41
CA TRP A 42 16.91 -5.62 -8.69
C TRP A 42 17.68 -6.08 -7.44
N LEU A 43 18.23 -5.15 -6.66
CA LEU A 43 18.91 -5.45 -5.39
C LEU A 43 17.95 -6.07 -4.37
N PHE A 44 16.72 -5.57 -4.29
CA PHE A 44 15.69 -6.10 -3.42
C PHE A 44 15.33 -7.56 -3.77
N VAL A 45 15.12 -7.85 -5.06
CA VAL A 45 14.74 -9.18 -5.53
C VAL A 45 15.90 -10.18 -5.49
N SER A 46 17.14 -9.72 -5.73
CA SER A 46 18.33 -10.58 -5.77
C SER A 46 18.88 -10.93 -4.39
N ARG A 47 18.55 -10.18 -3.34
CA ARG A 47 19.04 -10.40 -1.97
C ARG A 47 18.01 -11.16 -1.13
N ALA A 48 18.48 -12.14 -0.36
CA ALA A 48 17.64 -12.87 0.59
C ALA A 48 17.00 -11.93 1.64
N ASP A 49 17.72 -10.90 2.09
CA ASP A 49 17.22 -9.92 3.06
C ASP A 49 15.99 -9.15 2.54
N GLY A 50 15.92 -8.85 1.24
CA GLY A 50 14.78 -8.14 0.64
C GLY A 50 13.50 -8.96 0.75
N TRP A 51 13.58 -10.26 0.47
CA TRP A 51 12.47 -11.19 0.64
C TRP A 51 12.08 -11.37 2.11
N TRP A 52 13.06 -11.43 3.02
CA TRP A 52 12.77 -11.52 4.44
C TRP A 52 12.01 -10.29 4.95
N GLN A 53 12.44 -9.09 4.56
CA GLN A 53 11.75 -7.85 4.92
C GLN A 53 10.34 -7.78 4.33
N ALA A 54 10.16 -8.20 3.07
CA ALA A 54 8.85 -8.31 2.43
C ALA A 54 7.93 -9.23 3.24
N TRP A 55 8.44 -10.42 3.58
CA TRP A 55 7.70 -11.42 4.34
C TRP A 55 7.30 -10.93 5.72
N VAL A 56 8.23 -10.32 6.47
CA VAL A 56 7.95 -9.77 7.80
C VAL A 56 6.86 -8.70 7.73
N SER A 57 6.90 -7.82 6.72
CA SER A 57 5.88 -6.79 6.53
C SER A 57 4.51 -7.39 6.22
N LEU A 58 4.45 -8.37 5.31
CA LEU A 58 3.23 -9.08 4.95
C LEU A 58 2.66 -9.85 6.14
N TYR A 59 3.48 -10.64 6.82
CA TYR A 59 3.09 -11.42 8.00
C TYR A 59 2.51 -10.52 9.09
N ARG A 60 3.18 -9.39 9.38
CA ARG A 60 2.68 -8.41 10.36
C ARG A 60 1.32 -7.82 9.94
N THR A 61 1.17 -7.48 8.67
CA THR A 61 -0.07 -6.86 8.15
C THR A 61 -1.23 -7.85 8.19
N PHE A 62 -1.04 -9.05 7.64
CA PHE A 62 -2.06 -10.09 7.66
C PHE A 62 -2.36 -10.61 9.07
N GLY A 63 -1.36 -10.73 9.92
CA GLY A 63 -1.54 -11.11 11.33
C GLY A 63 -2.36 -10.07 12.09
N GLY A 64 -2.03 -8.79 11.96
CA GLY A 64 -2.80 -7.69 12.56
C GLY A 64 -4.23 -7.63 12.01
N PHE A 65 -4.40 -7.79 10.70
CA PHE A 65 -5.71 -7.83 10.06
C PHE A 65 -6.56 -9.01 10.55
N ALA A 66 -6.00 -10.21 10.64
CA ALA A 66 -6.71 -11.39 11.11
C ALA A 66 -7.18 -11.23 12.57
N LEU A 67 -6.32 -10.70 13.45
CA LEU A 67 -6.69 -10.41 14.84
C LEU A 67 -7.79 -9.36 14.92
N ALA A 68 -7.68 -8.27 14.15
CA ALA A 68 -8.69 -7.23 14.08
C ALA A 68 -10.02 -7.76 13.53
N ALA A 69 -9.99 -8.64 12.51
CA ALA A 69 -11.17 -9.26 11.93
C ALA A 69 -11.88 -10.17 12.94
N ILE A 70 -11.14 -11.03 13.65
CA ILE A 70 -11.70 -11.90 14.69
C ILE A 70 -12.37 -11.05 15.79
N ALA A 71 -11.66 -10.04 16.30
CA ALA A 71 -12.18 -9.17 17.34
C ALA A 71 -13.40 -8.37 16.85
N GLY A 72 -13.32 -7.78 15.66
CA GLY A 72 -14.39 -6.99 15.07
C GLY A 72 -15.65 -7.82 14.79
N VAL A 73 -15.50 -9.04 14.27
CA VAL A 73 -16.62 -9.97 14.06
C VAL A 73 -17.26 -10.36 15.40
N ALA A 74 -16.45 -10.72 16.40
CA ALA A 74 -16.98 -11.08 17.72
C ALA A 74 -17.76 -9.91 18.36
N LEU A 75 -17.22 -8.69 18.29
CA LEU A 75 -17.90 -7.49 18.78
C LEU A 75 -19.19 -7.21 18.00
N GLY A 76 -19.15 -7.27 16.67
CA GLY A 76 -20.34 -7.08 15.83
C GLY A 76 -21.44 -8.10 16.11
N MET A 77 -21.08 -9.38 16.34
CA MET A 77 -22.05 -10.41 16.74
C MET A 77 -22.65 -10.14 18.12
N LEU A 78 -21.86 -9.66 19.08
CA LEU A 78 -22.36 -9.30 20.41
C LEU A 78 -23.33 -8.11 20.36
N MET A 79 -23.03 -7.09 19.56
CA MET A 79 -23.94 -5.96 19.32
C MET A 79 -25.24 -6.42 18.66
N GLY A 80 -25.16 -7.32 17.67
CA GLY A 80 -26.35 -7.86 17.00
C GLY A 80 -27.25 -8.73 17.89
N ARG A 81 -26.70 -9.35 18.94
CA ARG A 81 -27.45 -10.23 19.85
C ARG A 81 -28.02 -9.52 21.09
N SER A 82 -27.45 -8.39 21.50
CA SER A 82 -27.80 -7.71 22.76
C SER A 82 -27.94 -6.20 22.57
N GLU A 83 -29.15 -5.68 22.79
CA GLU A 83 -29.41 -4.23 22.75
C GLU A 83 -28.58 -3.44 23.76
N PHE A 84 -28.28 -4.02 24.93
CA PHE A 84 -27.41 -3.38 25.93
C PHE A 84 -26.00 -3.20 25.39
N MET A 85 -25.45 -4.24 24.74
CA MET A 85 -24.09 -4.20 24.22
C MET A 85 -23.96 -3.32 22.99
N ALA A 86 -25.00 -3.28 22.14
CA ALA A 86 -25.11 -2.31 21.04
C ALA A 86 -25.04 -0.87 21.54
N LYS A 87 -25.90 -0.49 22.51
CA LYS A 87 -25.93 0.88 23.07
C LYS A 87 -24.61 1.29 23.73
N LEU A 88 -23.90 0.34 24.36
CA LEU A 88 -22.62 0.61 25.00
C LEU A 88 -21.50 0.87 23.97
N LEU A 89 -21.49 0.12 22.87
CA LEU A 89 -20.43 0.16 21.86
C LEU A 89 -20.70 1.15 20.72
N ASP A 90 -21.97 1.48 20.45
CA ASP A 90 -22.38 2.43 19.40
C ASP A 90 -21.61 3.76 19.42
N PRO A 91 -21.36 4.43 20.56
CA PRO A 91 -20.60 5.68 20.59
C PRO A 91 -19.18 5.54 20.03
N LEU A 92 -18.52 4.40 20.24
CA LEU A 92 -17.16 4.14 19.77
C LEU A 92 -17.10 4.00 18.23
N PHE A 93 -18.16 3.45 17.63
CA PHE A 93 -18.25 3.25 16.19
C PHE A 93 -18.89 4.41 15.45
N SER A 94 -19.76 5.19 16.09
CA SER A 94 -20.44 6.34 15.47
C SER A 94 -19.47 7.38 14.88
N GLY A 95 -18.29 7.54 15.48
CA GLY A 95 -17.25 8.47 15.00
C GLY A 95 -16.45 7.99 13.79
N THR A 96 -16.55 6.71 13.38
CA THR A 96 -15.81 6.21 12.21
C THR A 96 -16.56 6.36 10.88
N TYR A 97 -17.88 6.62 10.93
CA TYR A 97 -18.73 6.80 9.75
C TYR A 97 -19.30 8.22 9.63
N ALA A 98 -18.80 9.15 10.45
CA ALA A 98 -19.17 10.56 10.44
C ALA A 98 -18.45 11.33 9.32
#